data_AF-A0A0Q9Q417-F1
#
_entry.id   AF-A0A0Q9Q417-F1
#
_cell.length_a   1.000
_cell.length_b   1.000
_cell.length_c   1.000
_cell.angle_alpha   90.00
_cell.angle_beta   90.00
_cell.angle_gamma   90.00
#
_symmetry.space_group_name_H-M   'P 1'
#
loop_
_entity.id
_entity.type
_entity.pdbx_description
1 polymer ?
#
loop_
_entity_poly.entity_id
_entity_poly.type
_entity_poly.pdbx_seq_one_letter_code
_entity_poly.pdbx_strand_id
1 'polypeptide(L)'
;MRMLPRLLLAATLAFAGLAAAQAIDPLPFKDHAQEVRFQKLTAQLRCLVCQNENLADSNADLARDLRHEVFGLMQSGKSDDEIKQYLVDRYSDFVLYDPPVQGNTLLLWFGPLLILLAGAATVAVTVRRRNRGTTPAAVDSKLLDGASNDRGDDW
;
A
#
# COMPACT_ATOMS: atom_id res chain seq x y z
N MET A 1 -42.54 6.03 26.58
CA MET A 1 -41.11 5.88 26.19
C MET A 1 -40.78 4.55 25.47
N ARG A 2 -41.58 3.47 25.59
CA ARG A 2 -41.33 2.19 24.89
C ARG A 2 -41.58 2.16 23.37
N MET A 3 -42.19 3.20 22.82
CA MET A 3 -42.52 3.28 21.38
C MET A 3 -41.41 3.89 20.52
N LEU A 4 -40.49 4.67 21.14
CA LEU A 4 -39.35 5.26 20.46
C LEU A 4 -38.37 4.23 19.84
N PRO A 5 -38.01 3.11 20.51
CA PRO A 5 -37.14 2.10 19.90
C PRO A 5 -37.82 1.36 18.75
N ARG A 6 -39.16 1.20 18.77
CA ARG A 6 -39.92 0.54 17.69
C ARG A 6 -39.99 1.43 16.45
N LEU A 7 -40.14 2.75 16.64
CA LEU A 7 -40.16 3.71 15.55
C LEU A 7 -38.78 3.84 14.88
N LEU A 8 -37.70 3.84 15.68
CA LEU A 8 -36.32 3.83 15.17
C LEU A 8 -36.02 2.55 14.38
N LEU A 9 -36.44 1.38 14.88
CA LEU A 9 -36.24 0.11 14.19
C LEU A 9 -36.99 0.08 12.85
N ALA A 10 -38.26 0.54 12.83
CA ALA A 10 -39.06 0.64 11.61
C ALA A 10 -38.45 1.62 10.60
N ALA A 11 -37.92 2.75 11.05
CA ALA A 11 -37.23 3.72 10.18
C ALA A 11 -35.94 3.14 9.59
N THR A 12 -35.15 2.40 10.36
CA THR A 12 -33.94 1.72 9.85
C THR A 12 -34.25 0.62 8.84
N LEU A 13 -35.33 -0.15 9.05
CA LEU A 13 -35.77 -1.19 8.11
C LEU A 13 -36.34 -0.59 6.80
N ALA A 14 -37.06 0.53 6.89
CA ALA A 14 -37.55 1.23 5.71
C ALA A 14 -36.40 1.84 4.88
N PHE A 15 -35.33 2.30 5.53
CA PHE A 15 -34.17 2.87 4.83
C PHE A 15 -33.30 1.79 4.15
N ALA A 16 -33.24 0.58 4.72
CA ALA A 16 -32.50 -0.55 4.13
C ALA A 16 -33.11 -1.05 2.82
N GLY A 17 -34.42 -0.87 2.62
CA GLY A 17 -35.13 -1.26 1.39
C GLY A 17 -34.86 -0.39 0.17
N LEU A 18 -34.19 0.77 0.33
CA LEU A 18 -33.89 1.69 -0.77
C LEU A 18 -32.54 1.42 -1.47
N ALA A 19 -31.82 0.37 -1.08
CA ALA A 19 -30.62 -0.07 -1.78
C ALA A 19 -31.02 -0.67 -3.15
N ALA A 20 -31.17 0.19 -4.15
CA ALA A 20 -31.39 -0.22 -5.52
C ALA A 20 -30.11 -0.91 -6.03
N ALA A 21 -30.14 -2.24 -6.10
CA ALA A 21 -29.16 -3.01 -6.83
C ALA A 21 -29.31 -2.68 -8.32
N GLN A 22 -28.45 -1.80 -8.83
CA GLN A 22 -28.34 -1.54 -10.27
C GLN A 22 -27.65 -2.76 -10.89
N ALA A 23 -28.33 -3.43 -11.82
CA ALA A 23 -27.76 -4.57 -12.53
C ALA A 23 -26.63 -4.08 -13.45
N ILE A 24 -25.50 -4.78 -13.44
CA ILE A 24 -24.41 -4.57 -14.40
C ILE A 24 -24.95 -4.96 -15.79
N ASP A 25 -24.80 -4.06 -16.77
CA ASP A 25 -25.27 -4.28 -18.14
C ASP A 25 -24.64 -5.55 -18.75
N PRO A 26 -25.44 -6.52 -19.23
CA PRO A 26 -24.91 -7.74 -19.82
C PRO A 26 -24.23 -7.44 -21.16
N LEU A 27 -22.93 -7.69 -21.24
CA LEU A 27 -22.15 -7.54 -22.47
C LEU A 27 -22.19 -8.85 -23.29
N PRO A 28 -22.24 -8.77 -24.64
CA PRO A 28 -22.36 -9.94 -25.51
C PRO A 28 -20.99 -10.62 -25.70
N PHE A 29 -20.51 -11.33 -24.67
CA PHE A 29 -19.27 -12.11 -24.75
C PHE A 29 -19.41 -13.30 -25.70
N LYS A 30 -18.32 -13.63 -26.40
CA LYS A 30 -18.21 -14.77 -27.30
C LYS A 30 -18.23 -16.11 -26.55
N ASP A 31 -17.52 -16.16 -25.42
CA ASP A 31 -17.39 -17.34 -24.58
C ASP A 31 -17.09 -16.94 -23.12
N HIS A 32 -17.14 -17.92 -22.21
CA HIS A 32 -16.87 -17.70 -20.79
C HIS A 32 -15.42 -17.27 -20.53
N ALA A 33 -14.46 -17.69 -21.36
CA ALA A 33 -13.06 -17.28 -21.20
C ALA A 33 -12.90 -15.77 -21.46
N GLN A 34 -13.62 -15.22 -22.43
CA GLN A 34 -13.65 -13.80 -22.72
C GLN A 34 -14.29 -13.01 -21.57
N GLU A 35 -15.39 -13.50 -21.01
CA GLU A 35 -16.04 -12.89 -19.84
C GLU A 35 -15.08 -12.84 -18.65
N VAL A 36 -14.42 -13.95 -18.32
CA VAL A 36 -13.43 -14.02 -17.22
C VAL A 36 -12.25 -13.08 -17.47
N ARG A 37 -11.76 -13.01 -18.72
CA ARG A 37 -10.70 -12.07 -19.10
C ARG A 37 -11.14 -10.62 -18.90
N PHE A 38 -12.36 -10.28 -19.34
CA PHE A 38 -12.93 -8.96 -19.17
C PHE A 38 -13.01 -8.59 -17.68
N GLN A 39 -13.60 -9.46 -16.86
CA GLN A 39 -13.74 -9.24 -15.41
C GLN A 39 -12.38 -9.02 -14.73
N LYS A 40 -11.38 -9.84 -15.08
CA LYS A 40 -10.02 -9.70 -14.53
C LYS A 40 -9.38 -8.37 -14.93
N LEU A 41 -9.57 -7.94 -16.18
CA LEU A 41 -9.02 -6.69 -16.69
C LEU A 41 -9.70 -5.49 -16.03
N THR A 42 -11.03 -5.47 -15.93
CA THR A 42 -11.78 -4.37 -15.32
C THR A 42 -11.55 -4.26 -13.81
N ALA A 43 -11.24 -5.36 -13.12
CA ALA A 43 -10.85 -5.33 -11.70
C ALA A 43 -9.48 -4.67 -11.47
N GLN A 44 -8.61 -4.63 -12.48
CA GLN A 44 -7.28 -3.99 -12.42
C GLN A 44 -7.34 -2.50 -12.80
N LEU A 45 -8.51 -1.99 -13.17
CA LEU A 45 -8.73 -0.62 -13.58
C LEU A 45 -9.58 0.10 -12.53
N ARG A 46 -9.18 1.31 -12.15
CA ARG A 46 -9.84 2.14 -11.14
C ARG A 46 -10.97 2.96 -11.77
N CYS A 47 -12.08 3.15 -11.04
CA CYS A 47 -13.05 4.19 -11.39
C CYS A 47 -12.52 5.57 -10.98
N LEU A 48 -12.28 6.45 -11.95
CA LEU A 48 -11.67 7.78 -11.75
C LEU A 48 -12.54 8.75 -10.94
N VAL A 49 -13.85 8.49 -10.85
CA VAL A 49 -14.83 9.35 -10.16
C VAL A 49 -15.36 8.73 -8.86
N CYS A 50 -14.94 7.50 -8.54
CA CYS A 50 -15.44 6.73 -7.42
C CYS A 50 -14.40 6.67 -6.29
N GLN A 51 -14.86 6.43 -5.05
CA GLN A 51 -13.98 6.37 -3.90
C GLN A 51 -13.38 4.98 -3.71
N ASN A 52 -12.16 4.77 -4.21
CA ASN A 52 -11.40 3.51 -4.07
C ASN A 52 -12.15 2.27 -4.63
N GLU A 53 -12.82 2.43 -5.77
CA GLU A 53 -13.52 1.35 -6.47
C GLU A 53 -12.85 1.04 -7.82
N ASN A 54 -12.96 -0.20 -8.27
CA ASN A 54 -12.53 -0.62 -9.61
C ASN A 54 -13.69 -0.51 -10.62
N LEU A 55 -13.38 -0.70 -11.91
CA LEU A 55 -14.40 -0.64 -12.97
C LEU A 55 -15.35 -1.84 -12.98
N ALA A 56 -14.93 -2.99 -12.45
CA ALA A 56 -15.78 -4.18 -12.38
C ALA A 56 -16.95 -3.98 -11.40
N ASP A 57 -16.68 -3.37 -10.25
CA ASP A 57 -17.61 -3.25 -9.12
C ASP A 57 -18.41 -1.94 -9.12
N SER A 58 -17.92 -0.91 -9.82
CA SER A 58 -18.56 0.40 -9.74
C SER A 58 -19.74 0.59 -10.69
N ASN A 59 -20.78 1.26 -10.19
CA ASN A 59 -22.01 1.58 -10.92
C ASN A 59 -22.06 3.03 -11.42
N ALA A 60 -20.94 3.77 -11.38
CA ALA A 60 -20.88 5.11 -11.95
C ALA A 60 -21.04 5.07 -13.48
N ASP A 61 -21.68 6.08 -14.06
CA ASP A 61 -21.85 6.20 -15.52
C ASP A 61 -20.49 6.15 -16.25
N LEU A 62 -19.47 6.83 -15.72
CA LEU A 62 -18.12 6.77 -16.29
C LEU A 62 -17.54 5.35 -16.26
N ALA A 63 -17.82 4.56 -15.22
CA ALA A 63 -17.33 3.19 -15.13
C ALA A 63 -18.03 2.28 -16.16
N ARG A 64 -19.31 2.53 -16.45
CA ARG A 64 -20.03 1.87 -17.54
C ARG A 64 -19.43 2.22 -18.90
N ASP A 65 -19.18 3.50 -19.19
CA ASP A 65 -18.58 3.93 -20.46
C ASP A 65 -17.20 3.30 -20.68
N LEU A 66 -16.35 3.29 -19.65
CA LEU A 66 -15.03 2.66 -19.72
C LEU A 66 -15.12 1.14 -19.88
N ARG A 67 -16.10 0.46 -19.27
CA ARG A 67 -16.34 -0.97 -19.49
C ARG A 67 -16.71 -1.26 -20.94
N HIS A 68 -17.54 -0.42 -21.56
CA HIS A 68 -17.86 -0.56 -22.99
C HIS A 68 -16.64 -0.31 -23.88
N GLU A 69 -15.81 0.68 -23.56
CA GLU A 69 -14.56 0.94 -24.29
C GLU A 69 -13.60 -0.27 -24.20
N VAL A 70 -13.37 -0.78 -22.99
CA VAL A 70 -12.55 -1.99 -22.76
C VAL A 70 -13.09 -3.17 -23.56
N PHE A 71 -14.41 -3.39 -23.52
CA PHE A 71 -15.05 -4.45 -24.29
C PHE A 71 -14.83 -4.27 -25.79
N GLY A 72 -15.01 -3.07 -26.33
CA GLY A 72 -14.76 -2.76 -27.74
C GLY A 72 -13.30 -3.04 -28.14
N LEU A 73 -12.34 -2.65 -27.30
CA LEU A 73 -10.92 -2.92 -27.54
C LEU A 73 -10.61 -4.43 -27.49
N MET A 74 -11.22 -5.18 -26.57
CA MET A 74 -11.09 -6.64 -26.55
C MET A 74 -11.65 -7.29 -27.82
N GLN A 75 -12.79 -6.81 -28.31
CA GLN A 75 -13.39 -7.28 -29.58
C GLN A 75 -12.52 -6.95 -30.79
N SER A 76 -11.74 -5.87 -30.73
CA SER A 76 -10.73 -5.53 -31.75
C SER A 76 -9.48 -6.41 -31.73
N GLY A 77 -9.40 -7.38 -30.80
CA GLY A 77 -8.29 -8.33 -30.70
C GLY A 77 -7.08 -7.81 -29.92
N LYS A 78 -7.19 -6.67 -29.23
CA LYS A 78 -6.10 -6.13 -28.39
C LYS A 78 -5.84 -7.00 -27.17
N SER A 79 -4.57 -7.11 -26.80
CA SER A 79 -4.10 -7.73 -25.56
C SER A 79 -4.41 -6.86 -24.33
N ASP A 80 -4.31 -7.44 -23.13
CA ASP A 80 -4.59 -6.74 -21.88
C ASP A 80 -3.65 -5.54 -21.67
N ASP A 81 -2.38 -5.69 -22.02
CA ASP A 81 -1.38 -4.64 -21.88
C ASP A 81 -1.61 -3.50 -22.89
N GLU A 82 -2.00 -3.81 -24.12
CA GLU A 82 -2.39 -2.78 -25.10
C GLU A 82 -3.65 -2.01 -24.67
N ILE A 83 -4.63 -2.69 -24.06
CA ILE A 83 -5.82 -2.04 -23.53
C ILE A 83 -5.47 -1.12 -22.38
N LYS A 84 -4.66 -1.60 -21.43
CA LYS A 84 -4.17 -0.79 -20.31
C LYS A 84 -3.40 0.43 -20.81
N GLN A 85 -2.47 0.24 -21.75
CA GLN A 85 -1.69 1.33 -22.31
C GLN A 85 -2.58 2.36 -23.00
N TYR A 86 -3.56 1.91 -23.80
CA TYR A 86 -4.53 2.81 -24.44
C TYR A 86 -5.30 3.65 -23.42
N LEU A 87 -5.72 3.04 -22.31
CA LEU A 87 -6.40 3.77 -21.24
C LEU A 87 -5.46 4.72 -20.50
N VAL A 88 -4.21 4.32 -20.22
CA VAL A 88 -3.20 5.17 -19.59
C VAL A 88 -2.88 6.40 -20.45
N ASP A 89 -2.71 6.21 -21.76
CA ASP A 89 -2.41 7.28 -22.70
C ASP A 89 -3.50 8.36 -22.72
N ARG A 90 -4.75 7.99 -22.37
CA ARG A 90 -5.92 8.89 -22.38
C ARG A 90 -6.34 9.39 -21.01
N TYR A 91 -6.16 8.58 -19.96
CA TYR A 91 -6.69 8.81 -18.62
C TYR A 91 -5.61 8.87 -17.52
N SER A 92 -4.32 8.82 -17.89
CA SER A 92 -3.16 8.75 -16.98
C SER A 92 -2.97 7.40 -16.29
N ASP A 93 -1.81 7.23 -15.66
CA ASP A 93 -1.43 6.06 -14.85
C ASP A 93 -2.44 5.80 -13.70
N PHE A 94 -3.21 6.82 -13.30
CA PHE A 94 -4.22 6.72 -12.24
C PHE A 94 -5.41 5.81 -12.60
N VAL A 95 -5.60 5.49 -13.89
CA VAL A 95 -6.60 4.52 -14.32
C VAL A 95 -6.23 3.09 -13.91
N LEU A 96 -4.94 2.81 -13.70
CA LEU A 96 -4.49 1.52 -13.17
C LEU A 96 -4.74 1.49 -11.67
N TYR A 97 -5.33 0.40 -11.18
CA TYR A 97 -5.57 0.25 -9.75
C TYR A 97 -4.25 0.21 -8.97
N ASP A 98 -3.26 -0.49 -9.53
CA ASP A 98 -1.88 -0.57 -9.05
C ASP A 98 -0.96 0.29 -9.93
N PRO A 99 -0.36 1.36 -9.40
CA PRO A 99 0.53 2.22 -10.18
C PRO A 99 1.81 1.46 -10.57
N PRO A 100 2.27 1.58 -11.83
CA PRO A 100 3.46 0.87 -12.29
C PRO A 100 4.73 1.34 -11.56
N VAL A 101 5.70 0.44 -11.45
CA VAL A 101 7.05 0.79 -10.98
C VAL A 101 7.80 1.44 -12.14
N GLN A 102 7.94 2.75 -12.08
CA GLN A 102 8.57 3.57 -13.10
C GLN A 102 9.37 4.68 -12.44
N GLY A 103 10.18 5.41 -13.20
CA GLY A 103 11.16 6.37 -12.66
C GLY A 103 10.57 7.38 -11.65
N ASN A 104 9.35 7.86 -11.88
CA ASN A 104 8.68 8.82 -10.99
C ASN A 104 8.06 8.18 -9.73
N THR A 105 7.76 6.88 -9.72
CA THR A 105 7.20 6.16 -8.55
C THR A 105 8.28 5.47 -7.72
N LEU A 106 9.53 5.38 -8.19
CA LEU A 106 10.62 4.71 -7.47
C LEU A 106 10.79 5.19 -6.03
N LEU A 107 10.69 6.49 -5.78
CA LEU A 107 10.82 7.04 -4.43
C LEU A 107 9.68 6.58 -3.51
N LEU A 108 8.47 6.42 -4.03
CA LEU A 108 7.32 5.89 -3.27
C LEU A 108 7.55 4.43 -2.88
N TRP A 109 8.05 3.63 -3.82
CA TRP A 109 8.28 2.19 -3.63
C TRP A 109 9.49 1.89 -2.74
N PHE A 110 10.61 2.60 -2.93
CA PHE A 110 11.87 2.33 -2.23
C PHE A 110 12.16 3.28 -1.06
N GLY A 111 11.39 4.38 -0.91
CA GLY A 111 11.55 5.36 0.16
C GLY A 111 11.56 4.75 1.57
N PRO A 112 10.58 3.88 1.94
CA PRO A 112 10.57 3.24 3.24
C PRO A 112 11.84 2.41 3.51
N LEU A 113 12.33 1.67 2.51
CA LEU A 113 13.55 0.87 2.63
C LEU A 113 14.79 1.76 2.80
N LEU A 114 14.89 2.84 2.04
CA LEU A 114 16.00 3.80 2.14
C LEU A 114 16.07 4.43 3.53
N ILE A 115 14.93 4.84 4.11
CA ILE A 115 14.84 5.39 5.46
C ILE A 115 15.30 4.36 6.50
N LEU A 116 14.83 3.12 6.38
CA LEU A 116 15.20 2.04 7.29
C LEU A 116 16.70 1.77 7.27
N LEU A 117 17.30 1.69 6.08
CA LEU A 117 18.74 1.49 5.91
C LEU A 117 19.56 2.67 6.46
N ALA A 118 19.12 3.90 6.20
CA ALA A 118 19.77 5.10 6.73
C ALA A 118 19.73 5.13 8.27
N GLY A 119 18.59 4.80 8.87
CA GLY A 119 18.44 4.69 10.33
C GLY A 119 19.34 3.60 10.91
N ALA A 120 19.31 2.40 10.34
CA ALA A 120 20.16 1.28 10.76
C ALA A 120 21.66 1.60 10.66
N ALA A 121 22.09 2.23 9.58
CA ALA A 121 23.47 2.65 9.39
C ALA A 121 23.89 3.67 10.45
N THR A 122 23.04 4.64 10.77
CA THR A 122 23.30 5.67 11.80
C THR A 122 23.50 5.04 13.17
N VAL A 123 22.63 4.10 13.55
CA VAL A 123 22.74 3.35 14.81
C VAL A 123 24.04 2.53 14.84
N ALA A 124 24.31 1.76 13.77
CA ALA A 124 25.50 0.91 13.68
C ALA A 124 26.79 1.72 13.81
N VAL A 125 26.89 2.87 13.13
CA VAL A 125 28.04 3.78 13.23
C VAL A 125 28.18 4.33 14.65
N THR A 126 27.08 4.74 15.27
CA THR A 126 27.08 5.30 16.63
C THR A 126 27.54 4.27 17.67
N VAL A 127 27.04 3.04 17.59
CA VAL A 127 27.44 1.94 18.48
C VAL A 127 28.92 1.57 18.28
N ARG A 128 29.37 1.43 17.03
CA ARG A 128 30.78 1.13 16.72
C ARG A 128 31.74 2.20 17.21
N ARG A 129 31.34 3.48 17.16
CA ARG A 129 32.14 4.60 17.69
C ARG A 129 32.26 4.54 19.21
N ARG A 130 31.18 4.21 19.93
CA ARG A 130 31.21 4.07 21.40
C ARG A 130 32.12 2.92 21.85
N ASN A 131 32.07 1.79 21.16
CA ASN A 131 32.92 0.63 21.50
C ASN A 131 34.42 0.85 21.26
N ARG A 132 34.80 1.86 20.47
CA ARG A 132 36.21 2.23 20.23
C ARG A 132 36.78 3.20 21.28
N GLY A 133 35.95 3.75 22.16
CA GLY A 133 36.36 4.69 23.22
C GLY A 133 36.77 4.03 24.54
N THR A 134 36.61 2.71 24.69
CA THR A 134 37.03 1.98 25.89
C THR A 134 38.46 1.49 25.72
N THR A 135 39.43 2.40 25.68
CA THR A 135 40.80 2.04 26.05
C THR A 135 40.77 1.71 27.54
N PRO A 136 41.11 0.49 27.99
CA PRO A 136 41.24 0.21 29.41
C PRO A 136 42.27 1.21 29.95
N ALA A 137 41.85 2.07 30.87
CA ALA A 137 42.76 2.97 31.56
C ALA A 137 43.89 2.09 32.11
N ALA A 138 45.11 2.28 31.59
CA ALA A 138 46.28 1.61 32.12
C ALA A 138 46.34 1.94 33.62
N VAL A 139 46.10 0.94 34.46
CA VAL A 139 46.15 1.09 35.90
C VAL A 139 47.60 1.45 36.21
N ASP A 140 47.80 2.68 36.65
CA ASP A 140 49.13 3.24 36.92
C ASP A 140 49.73 2.42 38.07
N SER A 141 50.62 1.48 37.74
CA SER A 141 51.22 0.52 38.67
C SER A 141 51.97 1.21 39.81
N LYS A 142 52.32 2.49 39.62
CA LYS A 142 52.96 3.36 40.61
C LYS A 142 52.09 3.63 41.86
N LEU A 143 50.77 3.55 41.76
CA LEU A 143 49.85 3.71 42.90
C LEU A 143 49.69 2.41 43.71
N LEU A 144 49.94 1.24 43.11
CA LEU A 144 49.85 -0.05 43.78
C LEU A 144 51.12 -0.35 44.60
N ASP A 145 52.29 0.08 44.12
CA ASP A 145 53.57 -0.11 44.83
C ASP A 145 53.69 0.78 46.09
N GLY A 146 53.00 1.92 46.13
CA GLY A 146 52.99 2.80 47.30
C GLY A 146 52.18 2.26 48.49
N ALA A 147 51.15 1.46 48.22
CA ALA A 147 50.26 0.93 49.26
C ALA A 147 50.80 -0.34 49.94
N SER A 148 51.80 -1.02 49.36
CA SER A 148 52.38 -2.22 49.96
C SER A 148 53.50 -1.95 50.98
N ASN A 149 54.07 -0.74 50.98
CA ASN A 149 55.23 -0.40 51.82
C ASN A 149 54.87 0.11 53.22
N ASP A 150 53.58 0.25 53.56
CA ASP A 150 53.11 0.74 54.86
C ASP A 150 52.46 -0.38 55.70
N ARG A 151 53.05 -1.59 55.64
CA ARG A 151 52.66 -2.70 56.53
C ARG A 151 53.66 -2.75 57.68
N GLY A 152 53.38 -1.91 58.68
CA GLY A 152 54.13 -1.77 59.92
C GLY A 152 54.45 -3.10 60.60
N ASP A 153 55.72 -3.24 60.91
CA ASP A 153 56.36 -4.20 61.79
C ASP A 153 56.72 -3.48 63.11
N ASP A 154 55.72 -3.31 63.97
CA ASP A 154 55.86 -2.84 65.34
C ASP A 154 55.34 -3.89 66.35
N TRP A 155 56.05 -5.01 66.46
CA TRP A 155 56.01 -5.91 67.63
C TRP A 155 57.38 -6.50 67.95
#